data_AF-A0A8J2J647-F1
#
_entry.id   AF-A0A8J2J647-F1
#
_cell.length_a   1.000
_cell.length_b   1.000
_cell.length_c   1.000
_cell.angle_alpha   90.00
_cell.angle_beta   90.00
_cell.angle_gamma   90.00
#
_symmetry.space_group_name_H-M   'P 1'
#
loop_
_entity.id
_entity.type
_entity.pdbx_description
1 polymer ?
#
loop_
_entity_poly.entity_id
_entity_poly.type
_entity_poly.pdbx_seq_one_letter_code
_entity_poly.pdbx_strand_id
1 'polypeptide(L)'
;MASFITKESEMISQLRLKLSDLQLKDKFNTDHFLLRWIRAGKHNLILAEKIFREHMTWREENDMDNILSWTPPEILLTSCPIKFLGYDKDNSPVRLISMGKTSANFGVIDLILQQARRFEAHFPETVKTIFIINCNAVFAAIFSLAKPLMSKATLDKLQIFSTRFQVQTIQQI
;
A
#
# COMPACT_ATOMS: atom_id res chain seq x y z
N MET A 1 -6.17 27.15 -3.14
CA MET A 1 -5.12 26.13 -3.33
C MET A 1 -3.81 26.53 -2.64
N ALA A 2 -3.35 27.80 -2.70
CA ALA A 2 -2.14 28.25 -2.00
C ALA A 2 -2.16 28.02 -0.46
N SER A 3 -3.29 28.24 0.21
CA SER A 3 -3.41 28.06 1.67
C SER A 3 -3.26 26.61 2.16
N PHE A 4 -3.58 25.62 1.32
CA PHE A 4 -3.45 24.20 1.67
C PHE A 4 -2.00 23.71 1.53
N ILE A 5 -1.29 24.20 0.50
CA ILE A 5 0.13 23.88 0.27
C ILE A 5 0.99 24.43 1.42
N THR A 6 0.68 25.63 1.92
CA THR A 6 1.37 26.21 3.08
C THR A 6 1.18 25.38 4.35
N LYS A 7 0.00 24.81 4.57
CA LYS A 7 -0.29 24.00 5.76
C LYS A 7 0.43 22.65 5.73
N GLU A 8 0.40 21.92 4.62
CA GLU A 8 1.13 20.65 4.51
C GLU A 8 2.65 20.85 4.64
N SER A 9 3.20 21.91 4.02
CA SER A 9 4.61 22.25 4.13
C SER A 9 5.05 22.54 5.58
N GLU A 10 4.23 23.26 6.35
CA GLU A 10 4.50 23.53 7.77
C GLU A 10 4.50 22.23 8.59
N MET A 11 3.53 21.36 8.35
CA MET A 11 3.44 20.07 9.03
C MET A 11 4.63 19.15 8.72
N ILE A 12 5.14 19.18 7.49
CA ILE A 12 6.35 18.46 7.11
C ILE A 12 7.56 18.96 7.92
N SER A 13 7.74 20.28 8.01
CA SER A 13 8.82 20.88 8.81
C SER A 13 8.74 20.48 10.27
N GLN A 14 7.54 20.54 10.87
CA GLN A 14 7.33 20.13 12.26
C GLN A 14 7.57 18.63 12.49
N LEU A 15 7.11 17.77 11.58
CA LEU A 15 7.35 16.33 11.66
C LEU A 15 8.84 16.02 11.53
N ARG A 16 9.56 16.69 10.62
CA ARG A 16 11.01 16.53 10.45
C ARG A 16 11.78 16.89 11.72
N LEU A 17 11.39 17.97 12.41
CA LEU A 17 11.97 18.34 13.71
C LEU A 17 11.73 17.26 14.77
N LYS A 18 10.50 16.72 14.83
CA LYS A 18 10.11 15.66 15.77
C LYS A 18 10.84 14.34 15.56
N LEU A 19 11.31 14.07 14.33
CA LEU A 19 12.02 12.85 13.95
C LEU A 19 13.54 13.05 13.84
N SER A 20 14.06 14.19 14.32
CA SER A 20 15.48 14.55 14.19
C SER A 20 16.42 13.58 14.92
N ASP A 21 15.92 12.87 15.93
CA ASP A 21 16.64 11.82 16.67
C ASP A 21 16.92 10.57 15.83
N LEU A 22 16.11 10.27 14.81
CA LEU A 22 16.15 9.00 14.08
C LEU A 22 17.25 8.91 13.00
N GLN A 23 18.03 9.97 12.77
CA GLN A 23 19.09 10.03 11.75
C GLN A 23 18.66 9.41 10.40
N LEU A 24 17.52 9.86 9.88
CA LEU A 24 16.89 9.27 8.70
C LEU A 24 17.81 9.33 7.47
N LYS A 25 17.90 8.21 6.74
CA LYS A 25 18.49 8.17 5.38
C LYS A 25 17.72 9.14 4.47
N ASP A 26 18.41 9.77 3.52
CA ASP A 26 17.82 10.79 2.63
C ASP A 26 16.52 10.34 1.93
N LYS A 27 16.45 9.06 1.52
CA LYS A 27 15.25 8.47 0.90
C LYS A 27 13.98 8.56 1.78
N PHE A 28 14.13 8.65 3.10
CA PHE A 28 13.03 8.75 4.07
C PHE A 28 12.78 10.17 4.58
N ASN A 29 13.63 11.14 4.22
CA ASN A 29 13.52 12.53 4.66
C ASN A 29 12.96 13.48 3.57
N THR A 30 12.50 12.93 2.44
CA THR A 30 11.86 13.72 1.39
C THR A 30 10.46 14.20 1.81
N ASP A 31 10.06 15.39 1.37
CA ASP A 31 8.75 15.97 1.65
C ASP A 31 7.61 15.02 1.26
N HIS A 32 7.71 14.42 0.07
CA HIS A 32 6.73 13.44 -0.40
C HIS A 32 6.65 12.22 0.53
N PHE A 33 7.78 11.68 1.00
CA PHE A 33 7.78 10.53 1.89
C PHE A 33 7.10 10.85 3.23
N LEU A 34 7.48 11.98 3.85
CA LEU A 34 6.91 12.44 5.12
C LEU A 34 5.42 12.75 5.02
N LEU A 35 4.98 13.33 3.89
CA LEU A 35 3.59 13.70 3.67
C LEU A 35 2.64 12.50 3.68
N ARG A 36 3.09 11.32 3.22
CA ARG A 36 2.27 10.09 3.28
C ARG A 36 1.87 9.73 4.71
N TRP A 37 2.78 9.90 5.67
CA TRP A 37 2.54 9.63 7.08
C TRP A 37 1.66 10.67 7.74
N ILE A 38 1.82 11.95 7.35
CA ILE A 38 0.92 13.03 7.78
C ILE A 38 -0.52 12.75 7.34
N ARG A 39 -0.70 12.33 6.08
CA ARG A 39 -2.03 11.98 5.53
C ARG A 39 -2.61 10.73 6.18
N ALA A 40 -1.81 9.69 6.39
CA ALA A 40 -2.21 8.49 7.13
C ALA A 40 -2.63 8.79 8.57
N GLY A 41 -1.89 9.69 9.24
CA GLY A 41 -2.23 10.24 10.55
C GLY A 41 -3.39 11.23 10.55
N LYS A 42 -4.12 11.39 9.42
CA LYS A 42 -5.24 12.32 9.24
C LYS A 42 -4.89 13.76 9.61
N HIS A 43 -3.66 14.19 9.30
CA HIS A 43 -3.12 15.51 9.67
C HIS A 43 -3.04 15.75 11.19
N ASN A 44 -2.94 14.68 11.99
CA ASN A 44 -2.55 14.75 13.40
C ASN A 44 -1.06 14.39 13.51
N LEU A 45 -0.22 15.37 13.87
CA LEU A 45 1.24 15.18 13.94
C LEU A 45 1.68 14.17 15.00
N ILE A 46 0.96 14.05 16.12
CA ILE A 46 1.27 13.07 17.16
C ILE A 46 1.05 11.66 16.61
N LEU A 47 -0.07 11.45 15.91
CA LEU A 47 -0.37 10.16 15.30
C LEU A 47 0.59 9.86 14.15
N ALA A 48 0.86 10.84 13.28
CA ALA A 48 1.79 10.70 12.17
C ALA A 48 3.20 10.32 12.64
N GLU A 49 3.69 10.97 13.70
CA GLU A 49 4.96 10.64 14.34
C GLU A 49 4.95 9.20 14.89
N LYS A 50 3.91 8.83 15.64
CA LYS A 50 3.76 7.48 16.20
C LYS A 50 3.84 6.40 15.12
N ILE A 51 3.01 6.48 14.07
CA ILE A 51 2.98 5.46 13.02
C ILE A 51 4.25 5.46 12.17
N PHE A 52 4.93 6.61 12.03
CA PHE A 52 6.22 6.69 11.37
C PHE A 52 7.29 5.94 12.17
N ARG A 53 7.34 6.14 13.49
CA ARG A 53 8.29 5.44 14.37
C ARG A 53 8.02 3.94 14.37
N GLU A 54 6.76 3.53 14.47
CA GLU A 54 6.35 2.12 14.32
C GLU A 54 6.81 1.52 12.97
N HIS A 55 6.72 2.30 11.88
CA HIS A 55 7.26 1.88 10.59
C HIS A 55 8.78 1.69 10.62
N MET A 56 9.54 2.61 11.23
CA MET A 56 11.00 2.50 11.30
C MET A 56 11.43 1.27 12.12
N THR A 57 10.81 1.04 13.28
CA THR A 57 11.04 -0.18 14.08
C THR A 57 10.73 -1.44 13.27
N TRP A 58 9.56 -1.50 12.62
CA TRP A 58 9.20 -2.64 11.77
C TRP A 58 10.22 -2.88 10.64
N ARG A 59 10.74 -1.81 10.03
CA ARG A 59 11.75 -1.92 8.97
C ARG A 59 13.03 -2.58 9.47
N GLU A 60 13.46 -2.24 10.67
CA GLU A 60 14.66 -2.82 11.31
C GLU A 60 14.42 -4.29 11.66
N GLU A 61 13.31 -4.58 12.34
CA GLU A 61 12.94 -5.94 12.77
C GLU A 61 12.76 -6.93 11.60
N ASN A 62 12.36 -6.43 10.43
CA ASN A 62 12.08 -7.25 9.25
C ASN A 62 13.17 -7.14 8.16
N ASP A 63 14.31 -6.51 8.46
CA ASP A 63 15.42 -6.31 7.54
C ASP A 63 15.01 -5.72 6.18
N MET A 64 14.12 -4.73 6.22
CA MET A 64 13.49 -4.17 5.02
C MET A 64 14.43 -3.36 4.13
N ASP A 65 15.64 -3.07 4.59
CA ASP A 65 16.69 -2.45 3.77
C ASP A 65 17.40 -3.46 2.87
N ASN A 66 17.43 -4.75 3.24
CA ASN A 66 18.02 -5.83 2.44
C ASN A 66 16.97 -6.72 1.76
N ILE A 67 15.69 -6.33 1.75
CA ILE A 67 14.59 -7.13 1.21
C ILE A 67 14.80 -7.61 -0.25
N LEU A 68 15.62 -6.93 -1.04
CA LEU A 68 15.92 -7.33 -2.42
C LEU A 68 16.83 -8.57 -2.52
N SER A 69 17.59 -8.90 -1.47
CA SER A 69 18.39 -10.13 -1.41
C SER A 69 17.61 -11.30 -0.79
N TRP A 70 16.46 -11.02 -0.17
CA TRP A 70 15.62 -12.04 0.45
C TRP A 70 14.91 -12.90 -0.59
N THR A 71 14.91 -14.21 -0.36
CA THR A 71 14.19 -15.17 -1.21
C THR A 71 12.85 -15.52 -0.59
N PRO A 72 11.72 -15.21 -1.24
CA PRO A 72 10.40 -15.52 -0.72
C PRO A 72 10.14 -17.03 -0.69
N PRO A 73 9.56 -17.56 0.41
CA PRO A 73 8.96 -18.89 0.43
C PRO A 73 7.96 -19.13 -0.70
N GLU A 74 7.91 -20.34 -1.24
CA GLU A 74 7.04 -20.72 -2.37
C GLU A 74 5.55 -20.46 -2.11
N ILE A 75 5.10 -20.66 -0.87
CA ILE A 75 3.71 -20.39 -0.50
C ILE A 75 3.31 -18.92 -0.74
N LEU A 76 4.23 -17.97 -0.58
CA LEU A 76 3.93 -16.56 -0.85
C LEU A 76 3.81 -16.28 -2.35
N LEU A 77 4.69 -16.89 -3.16
CA LEU A 77 4.68 -16.77 -4.61
C LEU A 77 3.40 -17.36 -5.23
N THR A 78 2.94 -18.49 -4.69
CA THR A 78 1.76 -19.19 -5.19
C THR A 78 0.44 -18.61 -4.67
N SER A 79 0.42 -18.07 -3.44
CA SER A 79 -0.78 -17.47 -2.85
C SER A 79 -1.19 -16.16 -3.52
N CYS A 80 -0.20 -15.33 -3.87
CA CYS A 80 -0.39 -14.03 -4.52
C CYS A 80 0.63 -13.87 -5.65
N PRO A 81 0.43 -14.48 -6.82
CA PRO A 81 1.31 -14.27 -7.95
C PRO A 81 1.19 -12.83 -8.45
N ILE A 82 2.27 -12.07 -8.33
CA ILE A 82 2.37 -10.67 -8.75
C ILE A 82 3.22 -10.60 -10.03
N LYS A 83 2.73 -9.88 -11.05
CA LYS A 83 3.46 -9.59 -12.28
C LYS A 83 3.53 -8.08 -12.51
N PHE A 84 4.71 -7.57 -12.87
CA PHE A 84 4.87 -6.21 -13.36
C PHE A 84 4.44 -6.14 -14.83
N LEU A 85 3.56 -5.20 -15.16
CA LEU A 85 3.02 -5.04 -16.53
C LEU A 85 3.58 -3.82 -17.27
N GLY A 86 4.33 -2.94 -16.60
CA GLY A 86 4.83 -1.70 -17.17
C GLY A 86 4.34 -0.49 -16.38
N TYR A 87 4.17 0.64 -17.07
CA TYR A 87 3.76 1.91 -16.48
C TYR A 87 2.46 2.39 -17.10
N ASP A 88 1.66 3.10 -16.30
CA ASP A 88 0.48 3.81 -16.77
C ASP A 88 0.87 5.16 -17.43
N LYS A 89 -0.11 5.88 -17.96
CA LYS A 89 0.03 7.17 -18.66
C LYS A 89 0.64 8.28 -17.79
N ASP A 90 0.53 8.15 -16.48
CA ASP A 90 1.12 9.07 -15.50
C ASP A 90 2.44 8.50 -14.94
N ASN A 91 3.03 7.53 -15.66
CA ASN A 91 4.28 6.85 -15.34
C ASN A 91 4.27 6.12 -13.98
N SER A 92 3.10 5.68 -13.52
CA SER A 92 2.96 4.90 -12.29
C SER A 92 3.09 3.40 -12.60
N PRO A 93 3.81 2.61 -11.78
CA PRO A 93 4.02 1.19 -12.03
C PRO A 93 2.72 0.39 -11.91
N VAL A 94 2.46 -0.47 -12.89
CA VAL A 94 1.27 -1.32 -12.98
C VAL A 94 1.62 -2.74 -12.59
N ARG A 95 0.89 -3.29 -11.62
CA ARG A 95 1.05 -4.66 -11.12
C ARG A 95 -0.24 -5.43 -11.29
N LEU A 96 -0.14 -6.65 -11.82
CA LEU A 96 -1.22 -7.62 -11.90
C LEU A 96 -1.06 -8.62 -10.76
N ILE A 97 -2.12 -8.80 -9.97
CA ILE A 97 -2.18 -9.82 -8.91
C ILE A 97 -3.27 -10.83 -9.32
N SER A 98 -2.87 -12.06 -9.62
CA SER A 98 -3.79 -13.07 -10.15
C SER A 98 -4.32 -13.98 -9.03
N MET A 99 -5.51 -13.69 -8.53
CA MET A 99 -6.11 -14.43 -7.40
C MET A 99 -6.98 -15.64 -7.82
N GLY A 100 -7.17 -15.87 -9.13
CA GLY A 100 -8.13 -16.85 -9.64
C GLY A 100 -7.79 -18.32 -9.34
N LYS A 101 -6.51 -18.62 -9.05
CA LYS A 101 -6.02 -19.96 -8.69
C LYS A 101 -5.56 -20.06 -7.23
N THR A 102 -5.74 -19.01 -6.45
CA THR A 102 -5.34 -18.98 -5.04
C THR A 102 -6.20 -19.97 -4.24
N SER A 103 -5.55 -20.78 -3.40
CA SER A 103 -6.26 -21.73 -2.53
C SER A 103 -7.11 -20.99 -1.49
N ALA A 104 -8.35 -21.44 -1.30
CA ALA A 104 -9.25 -20.92 -0.28
C ALA A 104 -9.05 -21.58 1.10
N ASN A 105 -7.91 -22.25 1.33
CA ASN A 105 -7.62 -22.81 2.63
C ASN A 105 -7.29 -21.71 3.65
N PHE A 106 -7.56 -21.99 4.92
CA PHE A 106 -7.44 -21.00 5.99
C PHE A 106 -6.02 -20.40 6.10
N GLY A 107 -4.97 -21.21 5.97
CA GLY A 107 -3.59 -20.74 6.10
C GLY A 107 -3.20 -19.74 4.99
N VAL A 108 -3.63 -19.98 3.75
CA VAL A 108 -3.41 -19.06 2.62
C VAL A 108 -4.22 -17.79 2.80
N ILE A 109 -5.49 -17.89 3.23
CA ILE A 109 -6.33 -16.71 3.50
C ILE A 109 -5.71 -15.86 4.62
N ASP A 110 -5.30 -16.48 5.71
CA ASP A 110 -4.65 -15.80 6.84
C ASP A 110 -3.36 -15.09 6.39
N LEU A 111 -2.53 -15.77 5.61
CA LEU A 111 -1.33 -15.19 5.01
C LEU A 111 -1.64 -13.94 4.17
N ILE A 112 -2.65 -13.99 3.30
CA ILE A 112 -3.06 -12.85 2.47
C ILE A 112 -3.54 -11.69 3.33
N LEU A 113 -4.33 -11.97 4.37
CA LEU A 113 -4.82 -10.95 5.30
C LEU A 113 -3.69 -10.30 6.10
N GLN A 114 -2.71 -11.09 6.55
CA GLN A 114 -1.51 -10.57 7.22
C GLN A 114 -0.70 -9.65 6.29
N GLN A 115 -0.49 -10.06 5.04
CA GLN A 115 0.23 -9.25 4.05
C GLN A 115 -0.53 -7.95 3.73
N ALA A 116 -1.86 -8.01 3.57
CA ALA A 116 -2.69 -6.82 3.36
C ALA A 116 -2.61 -5.86 4.55
N ARG A 117 -2.66 -6.39 5.79
CA ARG A 117 -2.52 -5.57 7.02
C ARG A 117 -1.15 -4.88 7.10
N ARG A 118 -0.06 -5.62 6.86
CA ARG A 118 1.30 -5.06 6.83
C ARG A 118 1.43 -3.98 5.76
N PHE A 119 0.83 -4.21 4.59
CA PHE A 119 0.84 -3.26 3.50
C PHE A 119 0.15 -1.95 3.87
N GLU A 120 -1.08 -2.00 4.41
CA GLU A 120 -1.82 -0.82 4.87
C GLU A 120 -1.08 -0.05 5.98
N ALA A 121 -0.44 -0.76 6.92
CA ALA A 121 0.25 -0.14 8.05
C ALA A 121 1.56 0.57 7.65
N HIS A 122 2.32 -0.01 6.71
CA HIS A 122 3.71 0.43 6.45
C HIS A 122 3.92 1.08 5.08
N PHE A 123 2.91 1.08 4.21
CA PHE A 123 2.99 1.72 2.89
C PHE A 123 1.80 2.66 2.63
N PRO A 124 1.53 3.61 3.55
CA PRO A 124 0.40 4.52 3.40
C PRO A 124 0.51 5.35 2.12
N GLU A 125 -0.65 5.68 1.54
CA GLU A 125 -0.78 6.54 0.36
C GLU A 125 0.10 6.15 -0.84
N THR A 126 0.43 4.86 -0.97
CA THR A 126 1.24 4.34 -2.10
C THR A 126 0.38 3.80 -3.24
N VAL A 127 -0.85 3.40 -2.94
CA VAL A 127 -1.82 2.92 -3.95
C VAL A 127 -2.44 4.12 -4.65
N LYS A 128 -2.41 4.11 -5.99
CA LYS A 128 -3.12 5.08 -6.84
C LYS A 128 -4.55 4.63 -7.13
N THR A 129 -4.71 3.42 -7.68
CA THR A 129 -6.01 2.84 -8.04
C THR A 129 -5.90 1.31 -8.00
N ILE A 130 -6.98 0.63 -7.59
CA ILE A 130 -7.08 -0.84 -7.60
C ILE A 130 -8.21 -1.22 -8.54
N PHE A 131 -7.86 -1.96 -9.58
CA PHE A 131 -8.83 -2.55 -10.51
C PHE A 131 -9.04 -4.02 -10.15
N ILE A 132 -10.28 -4.37 -9.81
CA ILE A 132 -10.66 -5.77 -9.59
C ILE A 132 -11.49 -6.21 -10.80
N ILE A 133 -10.94 -7.13 -11.58
CA ILE A 133 -11.53 -7.61 -12.83
C ILE A 133 -11.82 -9.10 -12.67
N ASN A 134 -12.97 -9.55 -13.20
CA ASN A 134 -13.33 -10.97 -13.24
C ASN A 134 -13.40 -11.62 -11.85
N CYS A 135 -14.10 -10.95 -10.91
CA CYS A 135 -14.34 -11.48 -9.57
C CYS A 135 -15.14 -12.79 -9.63
N ASN A 136 -14.59 -13.89 -9.13
CA ASN A 136 -15.35 -15.08 -8.82
C ASN A 136 -15.87 -15.04 -7.36
N ALA A 137 -16.73 -15.97 -6.98
CA ALA A 137 -17.33 -16.02 -5.63
C ALA A 137 -16.28 -16.15 -4.51
N VAL A 138 -15.17 -16.84 -4.77
CA VAL A 138 -14.06 -17.01 -3.82
C VAL A 138 -13.39 -15.67 -3.52
N PHE A 139 -13.09 -14.87 -4.56
CA PHE A 139 -12.54 -13.53 -4.37
C PHE A 139 -13.49 -12.65 -3.54
N ALA A 140 -14.80 -12.68 -3.83
CA ALA A 140 -15.77 -11.88 -3.09
C ALA A 140 -15.78 -12.23 -1.59
N ALA A 141 -15.63 -13.51 -1.24
CA ALA A 141 -15.53 -13.95 0.15
C ALA A 141 -14.21 -13.52 0.82
N ILE A 142 -13.06 -13.66 0.16
CA ILE A 142 -11.77 -13.20 0.70
C ILE A 142 -11.80 -11.67 0.87
N PHE A 143 -12.32 -10.96 -0.12
CA PHE A 143 -12.41 -9.50 -0.10
C PHE A 143 -13.34 -9.01 1.01
N SER A 144 -14.48 -9.67 1.26
CA SER A 144 -15.38 -9.29 2.35
C SER A 144 -14.72 -9.43 3.73
N LEU A 145 -13.84 -10.43 3.90
CA LEU A 145 -13.02 -10.61 5.11
C LEU A 145 -11.88 -9.59 5.21
N ALA A 146 -11.29 -9.19 4.09
CA ALA A 146 -10.20 -8.22 4.05
C ALA A 146 -10.68 -6.77 4.18
N LYS A 147 -11.91 -6.46 3.75
CA LYS A 147 -12.48 -5.10 3.71
C LYS A 147 -12.36 -4.32 5.02
N PRO A 148 -12.61 -4.89 6.22
CA PRO A 148 -12.46 -4.18 7.50
C PRO A 148 -11.01 -3.78 7.82
N LEU A 149 -10.01 -4.39 7.18
CA LEU A 149 -8.60 -4.08 7.38
C LEU A 149 -8.11 -2.92 6.50
N MET A 150 -8.87 -2.56 5.47
CA MET A 150 -8.48 -1.52 4.52
C MET A 150 -8.89 -0.14 5.03
N SER A 151 -7.99 0.84 4.88
CA SER A 151 -8.32 2.24 5.15
C SER A 151 -9.37 2.75 4.16
N LYS A 152 -10.15 3.78 4.57
CA LYS A 152 -11.11 4.44 3.67
C LYS A 152 -10.43 4.94 2.39
N ALA A 153 -9.21 5.47 2.50
CA ALA A 153 -8.42 5.95 1.36
C ALA A 153 -8.14 4.84 0.33
N THR A 154 -7.86 3.60 0.77
CA THR A 154 -7.70 2.46 -0.13
C THR A 154 -9.02 2.02 -0.75
N LEU A 155 -10.10 1.98 0.05
CA LEU A 155 -11.43 1.60 -0.44
C LEU A 155 -11.98 2.56 -1.50
N ASP A 156 -11.75 3.86 -1.33
CA ASP A 156 -12.18 4.89 -2.30
C ASP A 156 -11.43 4.78 -3.64
N LYS A 157 -10.27 4.10 -3.67
CA LYS A 157 -9.46 3.85 -4.87
C LYS A 157 -9.82 2.56 -5.60
N LEU A 158 -10.77 1.80 -5.08
CA LEU A 158 -11.13 0.47 -5.59
C LEU A 158 -12.26 0.55 -6.62
N GLN A 159 -12.04 -0.04 -7.78
CA GLN A 159 -13.00 -0.11 -8.86
C GLN A 159 -13.23 -1.57 -9.27
N ILE A 160 -14.48 -2.04 -9.19
CA ILE A 160 -14.86 -3.43 -9.50
C ILE A 160 -15.49 -3.48 -10.90
N PHE A 161 -14.93 -4.33 -11.76
CA PHE A 161 -15.39 -4.55 -13.12
C PHE A 161 -15.80 -6.01 -13.33
N SER A 162 -17.02 -6.23 -13.85
CA SER A 162 -17.47 -7.54 -14.32
C SER A 162 -17.01 -7.83 -15.76
N THR A 163 -17.10 -9.09 -16.18
CA THR A 163 -16.45 -9.74 -17.33
C THR A 163 -16.61 -9.07 -18.70
N ARG A 164 -17.47 -8.05 -18.83
CA ARG A 164 -17.86 -7.47 -20.13
C ARG A 164 -17.04 -6.25 -20.59
N PHE A 165 -16.13 -5.72 -19.78
CA PHE A 165 -15.40 -4.47 -20.05
C PHE A 165 -13.88 -4.67 -20.16
N GLN A 166 -13.42 -5.58 -21.01
CA GLN A 166 -11.99 -5.95 -21.04
C GLN A 166 -11.09 -5.11 -21.96
N VAL A 167 -11.61 -4.32 -22.92
CA VAL A 167 -10.74 -3.69 -23.93
C VAL A 167 -10.55 -2.18 -23.75
N GLN A 168 -11.58 -1.45 -23.32
CA GLN A 168 -11.51 0.02 -23.21
C GLN A 168 -10.78 0.51 -21.94
N THR A 169 -10.77 -0.27 -20.87
CA THR A 169 -10.20 0.14 -19.57
C THR A 169 -8.69 -0.06 -19.50
N ILE A 170 -8.13 -1.00 -20.27
CA ILE A 170 -6.67 -1.18 -20.41
C ILE A 170 -6.04 0.04 -21.12
N GLN A 171 -6.80 0.73 -21.99
CA GLN A 171 -6.34 1.95 -22.66
C GLN A 171 -6.28 3.19 -21.74
N GLN A 172 -6.82 3.09 -20.51
CA GLN A 172 -6.72 4.14 -19.49
C GLN A 172 -5.57 3.91 -18.50
N ILE A 173 -4.92 2.74 -18.59
CA ILE A 173 -3.62 2.47 -17.99
C ILE A 173 -2.60 3.16 -18.88
#